data_AF-A0A840RS51-F1
#
_entry.id   AF-A0A840RS51-F1
#
_cell.length_a   1.000
_cell.length_b   1.000
_cell.length_c   1.000
_cell.angle_alpha   90.00
_cell.angle_beta   90.00
_cell.angle_gamma   90.00
#
_symmetry.space_group_name_H-M   'P 1'
#
loop_
_entity.id
_entity.type
_entity.pdbx_description
1 polymer ?
#
loop_
_entity_poly.entity_id
_entity_poly.type
_entity_poly.pdbx_seq_one_letter_code
_entity_poly.pdbx_strand_id
1 'polypeptide(L)'
;MKSSETCYLCEKLFNSIDVVKHEEHIIQNAIGGKLRSDSILCEKCGETLGGTVDAPFVNAVSSLSGIIAELARDRGDPQPALAELQTSQRLLNCSGVTFRLNNSFELVPSKPIYIQDEAKKEATVFAATGKLAK
;
A
#
# COMPACT_ATOMS: atom_id res chain seq x y z
N MET A 1 -28.40 -3.94 -0.52
CA MET A 1 -28.09 -3.65 0.90
C MET A 1 -29.22 -2.76 1.42
N LYS A 2 -29.87 -3.07 2.54
CA LYS A 2 -30.90 -2.17 3.10
C LYS A 2 -30.19 -0.88 3.55
N SER A 3 -30.69 0.28 3.12
CA SER A 3 -30.23 1.59 3.58
C SER A 3 -30.50 1.69 5.09
N SER A 4 -29.48 2.04 5.87
CA SER A 4 -29.69 2.46 7.26
C SER A 4 -30.21 3.89 7.25
N GLU A 5 -31.32 4.14 7.94
CA GLU A 5 -31.84 5.51 8.12
C GLU A 5 -31.14 6.24 9.28
N THR A 6 -30.28 5.55 10.02
CA THR A 6 -29.51 6.11 11.13
C THR A 6 -28.00 6.06 10.86
N CYS A 7 -27.30 7.08 11.34
CA CYS A 7 -25.85 7.08 11.41
C CYS A 7 -25.38 5.96 12.35
N TYR A 8 -24.45 5.14 11.87
CA TYR A 8 -23.92 3.99 12.60
C TYR A 8 -23.19 4.38 13.89
N LEU A 9 -22.51 5.54 13.92
CA LEU A 9 -21.68 5.94 15.05
C LEU A 9 -22.44 6.72 16.13
N CYS A 10 -23.28 7.68 15.73
CA CYS A 10 -24.03 8.51 16.70
C CYS A 10 -25.48 8.08 16.90
N GLU A 11 -25.94 7.05 16.17
CA GLU A 11 -27.28 6.45 16.23
C GLU A 11 -28.44 7.41 15.91
N LYS A 12 -28.15 8.63 15.47
CA LYS A 12 -29.16 9.63 15.07
C LYS A 12 -29.69 9.36 13.66
N LEU A 13 -30.96 9.66 13.45
CA LEU A 13 -31.59 9.63 12.12
C LEU A 13 -30.94 10.64 11.19
N PHE A 14 -30.67 10.22 9.96
CA PHE A 14 -30.18 11.12 8.92
C PHE A 14 -31.20 12.22 8.64
N ASN A 15 -30.71 13.43 8.44
CA ASN A 15 -31.51 14.58 8.08
C ASN A 15 -30.69 15.57 7.23
N SER A 16 -31.34 16.62 6.73
CA SER A 16 -30.70 17.61 5.85
C SER A 16 -30.11 18.82 6.60
N ILE A 17 -29.96 18.74 7.93
CA ILE A 17 -29.59 19.88 8.79
C ILE A 17 -28.28 19.60 9.55
N ASP A 18 -28.28 18.62 10.46
CA ASP A 18 -27.18 18.37 11.39
C ASP A 18 -26.65 16.93 11.37
N VAL A 19 -27.40 16.00 10.77
CA VAL A 19 -27.01 14.59 10.57
C VAL A 19 -27.04 14.28 9.09
N VAL A 20 -26.24 15.02 8.31
CA VAL A 20 -26.16 14.90 6.85
C VAL A 20 -25.34 13.67 6.48
N LYS A 21 -25.83 12.89 5.50
CA LYS A 21 -25.14 11.71 4.94
C LYS A 21 -23.77 12.07 4.39
N HIS A 22 -22.79 11.20 4.59
CA HIS A 22 -21.41 11.37 4.11
C HIS A 22 -20.95 10.12 3.38
N GLU A 23 -20.29 10.31 2.23
CA GLU A 23 -19.76 9.22 1.43
C GLU A 23 -18.47 8.67 2.06
N GLU A 24 -18.52 7.41 2.49
CA GLU A 24 -17.42 6.74 3.19
C GLU A 24 -16.94 5.50 2.43
N HIS A 25 -15.65 5.19 2.54
CA HIS A 25 -15.10 3.93 2.06
C HIS A 25 -15.37 2.81 3.07
N ILE A 26 -16.03 1.72 2.65
CA ILE A 26 -16.30 0.56 3.52
C ILE A 26 -15.02 -0.16 3.92
N ILE A 27 -14.12 -0.28 2.95
CA ILE A 27 -12.75 -0.76 3.14
C ILE A 27 -11.85 0.43 2.87
N GLN A 28 -10.86 0.65 3.73
CA GLN A 28 -9.98 1.81 3.62
C GLN A 28 -9.34 1.93 2.23
N ASN A 29 -9.44 3.12 1.65
CA ASN A 29 -8.86 3.42 0.35
C ASN A 29 -7.32 3.25 0.35
N ALA A 30 -6.66 3.44 1.50
CA ALA A 30 -5.22 3.25 1.66
C ALA A 30 -4.73 1.83 1.33
N ILE A 31 -5.61 0.82 1.46
CA ILE A 31 -5.37 -0.58 1.13
C ILE A 31 -6.16 -1.03 -0.11
N GLY A 32 -6.57 -0.08 -0.96
CA GLY A 32 -7.24 -0.34 -2.24
C GLY A 32 -8.75 -0.54 -2.15
N GLY A 33 -9.39 -0.21 -1.03
CA GLY A 33 -10.84 -0.26 -0.92
C GLY A 33 -11.53 0.75 -1.85
N LYS A 34 -12.46 0.26 -2.67
CA LYS A 34 -13.22 1.06 -3.66
C LYS A 34 -14.71 1.17 -3.37
N LEU A 35 -15.25 0.25 -2.56
CA LEU A 35 -16.66 0.25 -2.23
C LEU A 35 -16.96 1.44 -1.32
N ARG A 36 -17.86 2.32 -1.78
CA ARG A 36 -18.32 3.48 -1.03
C ARG A 36 -19.78 3.32 -0.61
N SER A 37 -20.15 4.01 0.47
CA SER A 37 -21.51 4.10 0.96
C SER A 37 -21.76 5.47 1.57
N ASP A 38 -22.86 6.12 1.18
CA ASP A 38 -23.31 7.40 1.72
C ASP A 38 -24.30 7.24 2.90
N SER A 39 -24.75 6.01 3.17
CA SER A 39 -25.82 5.73 4.14
C SER A 39 -25.34 5.14 5.46
N ILE A 40 -24.06 5.28 5.83
CA ILE A 40 -23.50 4.65 7.05
C ILE A 40 -23.11 5.69 8.10
N LEU A 41 -22.43 6.76 7.70
CA LEU A 41 -22.03 7.82 8.63
C LEU A 41 -22.61 9.17 8.21
N CYS A 42 -22.84 10.01 9.22
CA CYS A 42 -23.04 11.43 8.97
C CYS A 42 -21.70 12.15 8.88
N GLU A 43 -21.68 13.31 8.24
CA GLU A 43 -20.46 14.10 7.96
C GLU A 43 -19.61 14.33 9.20
N LYS A 44 -20.22 14.76 10.31
CA LYS A 44 -19.49 14.97 11.57
C LYS A 44 -18.80 13.70 12.09
N CYS A 45 -19.48 12.56 12.03
CA CYS A 45 -18.93 11.28 12.46
C CYS A 45 -17.84 10.80 11.50
N GLY A 46 -18.08 10.96 10.19
CA GLY A 46 -17.14 10.66 9.12
C GLY A 46 -15.84 11.44 9.26
N GLU A 47 -15.91 12.76 9.38
CA GLU A 47 -14.75 13.63 9.60
C GLU A 47 -13.98 13.25 10.88
N THR A 48 -14.71 12.89 11.95
CA THR A 48 -14.08 12.45 13.21
C THR A 48 -13.27 11.17 13.00
N LEU A 49 -13.84 10.16 12.34
CA LEU A 49 -13.11 8.91 12.04
C LEU A 49 -12.01 9.13 11.00
N GLY A 50 -12.25 9.99 10.01
CA GLY A 50 -11.25 10.42 9.03
C GLY A 50 -9.99 10.96 9.68
N GLY A 51 -10.14 11.81 10.70
CA GLY A 51 -9.02 12.36 11.47
C GLY A 51 -8.42 11.39 12.50
N THR A 52 -9.24 10.60 13.19
CA THR A 52 -8.79 9.83 14.36
C THR A 52 -8.43 8.37 14.06
N VAL A 53 -8.93 7.81 12.97
CA VAL A 53 -8.74 6.41 12.57
C VAL A 53 -8.08 6.35 11.20
N ASP A 54 -8.68 6.99 10.19
CA ASP A 54 -8.25 6.81 8.80
C ASP A 54 -6.88 7.42 8.56
N ALA A 55 -6.66 8.68 8.97
CA ALA A 55 -5.36 9.33 8.80
C ALA A 55 -4.22 8.58 9.53
N PRO A 56 -4.35 8.17 10.81
CA PRO A 56 -3.34 7.34 11.47
C PRO A 56 -3.13 5.99 10.79
N PHE A 57 -4.19 5.31 10.35
CA PHE A 57 -4.10 4.03 9.65
C PHE A 57 -3.35 4.18 8.32
N VAL A 58 -3.75 5.16 7.49
CA VAL A 58 -3.11 5.48 6.21
C VAL A 58 -1.62 5.74 6.42
N ASN A 59 -1.27 6.51 7.45
CA ASN A 59 0.12 6.80 7.78
C ASN A 59 0.90 5.52 8.13
N ALA A 60 0.33 4.66 8.97
CA ALA A 60 0.95 3.40 9.39
C ALA A 60 1.17 2.42 8.23
N VAL A 61 0.26 2.36 7.25
CA VAL A 61 0.35 1.43 6.11
C VAL A 61 0.94 2.05 4.84
N SER A 62 1.34 3.32 4.89
CA SER A 62 1.84 4.07 3.73
C SER A 62 3.05 3.39 3.08
N SER A 63 4.02 2.93 3.86
CA SER A 63 5.19 2.20 3.35
C SER A 63 4.80 0.89 2.65
N LEU A 64 3.83 0.14 3.19
CA LEU A 64 3.37 -1.11 2.57
C LEU A 64 2.64 -0.85 1.24
N SER A 65 1.88 0.24 1.17
CA SER A 65 1.18 0.60 -0.06
C SER A 65 2.11 0.98 -1.22
N GLY A 66 3.29 1.54 -0.93
CA GLY A 66 4.31 1.81 -1.94
C GLY A 66 5.02 0.54 -2.43
N ILE A 67 4.98 -0.53 -1.63
CA ILE A 67 5.55 -1.84 -1.95
C ILE A 67 4.58 -2.66 -2.82
N ILE A 68 3.28 -2.60 -2.52
CA ILE A 68 2.25 -3.31 -3.27
C ILE A 68 1.89 -2.45 -4.49
N ALA A 69 2.64 -2.64 -5.58
CA ALA A 69 2.64 -1.83 -6.80
C ALA A 69 1.27 -1.66 -7.50
N GLU A 70 0.22 -2.37 -7.07
CA GLU A 70 -1.10 -2.38 -7.71
C GLU A 70 -2.23 -1.80 -6.83
N LEU A 71 -1.92 -1.29 -5.62
CA LEU A 71 -2.94 -0.63 -4.80
C LEU A 71 -3.27 0.75 -5.36
N ALA A 72 -4.17 0.80 -6.35
CA ALA A 72 -4.73 2.03 -6.85
C ALA A 72 -5.48 2.76 -5.73
N ARG A 73 -5.05 3.97 -5.39
CA ARG A 73 -5.70 4.84 -4.40
C ARG A 73 -6.56 5.88 -5.11
N ASP A 74 -7.70 6.22 -4.52
CA ASP A 74 -8.54 7.32 -5.03
C ASP A 74 -7.94 8.70 -4.76
N ARG A 75 -7.01 8.82 -3.80
CA ARG A 75 -6.39 10.08 -3.36
C ARG A 75 -4.94 9.83 -2.92
N GLY A 76 -4.04 10.72 -3.33
CA GLY A 76 -2.62 10.71 -2.97
C GLY A 76 -1.79 9.64 -3.70
N ASP A 77 -0.55 9.99 -4.04
CA ASP A 77 0.38 9.03 -4.65
C ASP A 77 0.98 8.10 -3.58
N PRO A 78 1.23 6.81 -3.91
CA PRO A 78 2.00 5.93 -3.04
C PRO A 78 3.35 6.55 -2.73
N GLN A 79 3.69 6.64 -1.44
CA GLN A 79 5.02 7.06 -1.03
C GLN A 79 6.00 5.91 -1.27
N PRO A 80 7.18 6.16 -1.88
CA PRO A 80 8.17 5.12 -2.07
C PRO A 80 8.68 4.63 -0.71
N ALA A 81 8.61 3.32 -0.47
CA ALA A 81 9.21 2.73 0.72
C ALA A 81 10.73 2.68 0.57
N LEU A 82 11.44 3.29 1.51
CA LEU A 82 12.88 3.08 1.65
C LEU A 82 13.11 1.79 2.44
N ALA A 83 13.98 0.93 1.92
CA ALA A 83 14.38 -0.31 2.56
C ALA A 83 15.90 -0.42 2.58
N GLU A 84 16.45 -0.93 3.68
CA GLU A 84 17.85 -1.32 3.77
C GLU A 84 17.99 -2.80 3.40
N LEU A 85 18.92 -3.11 2.50
CA LEU A 85 19.20 -4.49 2.13
C LEU A 85 20.16 -5.11 3.15
N GLN A 86 19.67 -6.07 3.92
CA GLN A 86 20.50 -6.88 4.82
C GLN A 86 20.74 -8.27 4.21
N THR A 87 22.01 -8.64 4.07
CA THR A 87 22.42 -9.96 3.58
C THR A 87 23.41 -10.63 4.52
N SER A 88 23.30 -11.94 4.68
CA SER A 88 24.30 -12.75 5.40
C SER A 88 25.56 -13.01 4.58
N GLN A 89 25.49 -12.76 3.27
CA GLN A 89 26.57 -13.00 2.31
C GLN A 89 27.01 -11.68 1.67
N ARG A 90 28.29 -11.58 1.34
CA ARG A 90 28.84 -10.41 0.66
C ARG A 90 28.37 -10.40 -0.79
N LEU A 91 27.55 -9.41 -1.14
CA LEU A 91 27.17 -9.16 -2.52
C LEU A 91 28.26 -8.39 -3.26
N LEU A 92 28.52 -8.78 -4.51
CA LEU A 92 29.41 -8.08 -5.44
C LEU A 92 28.58 -7.27 -6.44
N ASN A 93 29.16 -6.17 -6.96
CA ASN A 93 28.52 -5.23 -7.89
C ASN A 93 27.20 -4.60 -7.40
N CYS A 94 27.01 -4.43 -6.09
CA CYS A 94 25.81 -3.82 -5.53
C CYS A 94 25.84 -2.29 -5.38
N SER A 95 26.96 -1.62 -5.66
CA SER A 95 27.04 -0.17 -5.55
C SER A 95 26.09 0.51 -6.54
N GLY A 96 25.18 1.33 -6.04
CA GLY A 96 24.18 2.05 -6.85
C GLY A 96 23.10 1.16 -7.48
N VAL A 97 22.98 -0.10 -7.06
CA VAL A 97 21.90 -0.99 -7.52
C VAL A 97 20.64 -0.71 -6.71
N THR A 98 19.57 -0.35 -7.41
CA THR A 98 18.22 -0.29 -6.82
C THR A 98 17.53 -1.64 -6.94
N PHE A 99 16.72 -1.99 -5.94
CA PHE A 99 15.88 -3.18 -5.93
C PHE A 99 14.42 -2.77 -6.06
N ARG A 100 13.64 -3.59 -6.76
CA ARG A 100 12.19 -3.46 -6.85
C ARG A 100 11.55 -4.72 -6.30
N LEU A 101 10.50 -4.59 -5.52
CA LEU A 101 9.66 -5.73 -5.19
C LEU A 101 8.69 -5.97 -6.36
N ASN A 102 8.64 -7.19 -6.87
CA ASN A 102 7.64 -7.56 -7.88
C ASN A 102 6.33 -7.99 -7.20
N ASN A 103 5.28 -8.24 -8.00
CA ASN A 103 3.97 -8.67 -7.50
C ASN A 103 3.98 -10.04 -6.80
N SER A 104 5.04 -10.83 -6.99
CA SER A 104 5.26 -12.11 -6.32
C SER A 104 6.04 -11.96 -5.01
N PHE A 105 6.24 -10.72 -4.53
CA PHE A 105 7.02 -10.39 -3.34
C PHE A 105 8.50 -10.80 -3.44
N GLU A 106 9.05 -10.86 -4.66
CA GLU A 106 10.46 -11.12 -4.89
C GLU A 106 11.22 -9.80 -5.12
N LEU A 107 12.42 -9.68 -4.54
CA LEU A 107 13.30 -8.55 -4.76
C LEU A 107 14.09 -8.75 -6.06
N VAL A 108 13.87 -7.84 -7.01
CA VAL A 108 14.49 -7.86 -8.32
C VAL A 108 15.48 -6.69 -8.44
N PRO A 109 16.77 -6.94 -8.70
CA PRO A 109 17.75 -5.87 -8.86
C PRO A 109 17.60 -5.21 -10.25
N SER A 110 17.82 -3.90 -10.29
CA SER A 110 17.80 -3.10 -11.54
C SER A 110 18.92 -3.46 -12.52
N LYS A 111 19.98 -4.12 -12.05
CA LYS A 111 21.11 -4.64 -12.83
C LYS A 111 21.58 -5.97 -12.23
N PRO A 112 22.22 -6.87 -12.99
CA PRO A 112 22.72 -8.13 -12.44
C PRO A 112 23.70 -7.92 -11.29
N ILE A 113 23.48 -8.66 -10.20
CA ILE A 113 24.38 -8.77 -9.05
C ILE A 113 24.75 -10.24 -8.86
N TYR A 114 25.82 -10.53 -8.11
CA TYR A 114 26.21 -11.91 -7.88
C TYR A 114 26.88 -12.14 -6.54
N ILE A 115 26.84 -13.40 -6.12
CA ILE A 115 27.56 -13.96 -4.98
C ILE A 115 28.56 -14.97 -5.52
N GLN A 116 29.81 -14.89 -5.06
CA GLN A 116 30.85 -15.88 -5.39
C GLN A 116 31.10 -16.80 -4.20
N ASP A 117 31.12 -18.11 -4.47
CA ASP A 117 31.62 -19.14 -3.55
C ASP A 117 32.99 -19.58 -4.08
N GLU A 118 34.06 -19.04 -3.50
CA GLU A 118 35.43 -19.35 -3.92
C GLU A 118 35.81 -20.81 -3.67
N ALA A 119 35.26 -21.43 -2.62
CA ALA A 119 35.56 -22.82 -2.27
C ALA A 119 34.97 -23.79 -3.31
N LYS A 120 33.76 -23.50 -3.79
CA LYS A 120 33.10 -24.29 -4.84
C LYS A 120 33.46 -23.85 -6.26
N LYS A 121 34.10 -22.69 -6.43
CA LYS A 121 34.34 -22.02 -7.73
C LYS A 121 33.03 -21.75 -8.48
N GLU A 122 31.98 -21.39 -7.75
CA GLU A 122 30.65 -21.13 -8.29
C GLU A 122 30.29 -19.65 -8.13
N ALA A 123 29.45 -19.15 -9.03
CA ALA A 123 28.87 -17.80 -8.92
C ALA A 123 27.35 -17.88 -9.14
N THR A 124 26.59 -17.37 -8.17
CA THR A 124 25.14 -17.24 -8.28
C THR A 124 24.80 -15.84 -8.72
N VAL A 125 24.16 -15.72 -9.89
CA VAL A 125 23.77 -14.44 -10.48
C VAL A 125 22.30 -14.17 -10.20
N PHE A 126 22.00 -12.99 -9.71
CA PHE A 126 20.63 -12.48 -9.50
C PHE A 126 20.39 -11.35 -10.50
N ALA A 127 19.38 -11.49 -11.34
CA ALA A 127 19.03 -10.52 -12.37
C ALA A 127 17.51 -10.48 -12.57
N ALA A 128 16.99 -9.36 -13.06
CA ALA A 128 15.63 -9.31 -13.56
C ALA A 128 15.46 -10.26 -14.75
N THR A 129 14.39 -11.04 -14.75
CA THR A 129 14.01 -11.87 -15.90
C THR A 129 13.81 -10.94 -17.09
N GLY A 130 14.69 -11.03 -18.08
CA GLY A 130 14.71 -10.09 -19.21
C GLY A 130 13.35 -10.07 -19.91
N LYS A 131 12.83 -8.87 -20.20
CA LYS A 131 11.85 -8.75 -21.28
C LYS A 131 12.54 -9.26 -22.53
N LEU A 132 12.00 -10.30 -23.15
CA LEU A 132 12.37 -10.68 -24.52
C LEU A 132 12.32 -9.41 -25.37
N ALA A 133 13.46 -9.04 -25.96
CA ALA A 133 13.48 -7.99 -26.96
C ALA A 133 12.50 -8.40 -28.07
N LYS A 134 11.49 -7.57 -28.31
CA LYS A 134 10.67 -7.65 -29.52
C LYS A 134 11.40 -7.01 -30.68
#